data_AF-A0A538MLM0-F1
#
_entry.id   AF-A0A538MLM0-F1
#
_cell.length_a   1.000
_cell.length_b   1.000
_cell.length_c   1.000
_cell.angle_alpha   90.00
_cell.angle_beta   90.00
_cell.angle_gamma   90.00
#
_symmetry.space_group_name_H-M   'P 1'
#
loop_
_entity.id
_entity.type
_entity.pdbx_description
1 polymer ?
#
loop_
_entity_poly.entity_id
_entity_poly.type
_entity_poly.pdbx_seq_one_letter_code
_entity_poly.pdbx_strand_id
1 'polypeptide(L)'
;MARRYDVALREARRAAVLETAPLPLRIRFEGLALLLLGRPGECLTLDLAGQQPLKAMCLETLGRHREAATIVDSLAAAFRADHSNWTTPELLGLYYAWIGDVEASLQWFEKGYRVQPRLVRSGLFDRVRNDARFQAGIERLTERNRARLEAAIAQARAQ
;
A
#
# COMPACT_ATOMS: atom_id res chain seq x y z
N MET A 1 0.25 -4.67 -20.06
CA MET A 1 0.90 -3.38 -19.68
C MET A 1 2.28 -3.69 -19.13
N ALA A 2 3.34 -3.17 -19.75
CA ALA A 2 4.70 -3.40 -19.30
C ALA A 2 4.96 -2.68 -17.96
N ARG A 3 5.52 -3.39 -16.98
CA ARG A 3 5.86 -2.88 -15.65
C ARG A 3 7.09 -1.99 -15.70
N ARG A 4 6.92 -0.72 -16.10
CA ARG A 4 8.01 0.26 -16.24
C ARG A 4 8.34 0.98 -14.92
N TYR A 5 8.85 0.24 -13.95
CA TYR A 5 9.20 0.81 -12.64
C TYR A 5 10.39 1.77 -12.71
N ASP A 6 11.24 1.64 -13.72
CA ASP A 6 12.30 2.61 -14.05
C ASP A 6 11.73 4.00 -14.37
N VAL A 7 10.62 4.06 -15.13
CA VAL A 7 9.92 5.30 -15.43
C VAL A 7 9.26 5.85 -14.18
N ALA A 8 8.59 5.00 -13.41
CA ALA A 8 7.97 5.41 -12.14
C ALA A 8 9.01 6.03 -11.18
N LEU A 9 10.20 5.43 -11.09
CA LEU A 9 11.32 5.95 -10.30
C LEU A 9 11.78 7.33 -10.80
N ARG A 10 11.98 7.49 -12.11
CA ARG A 10 12.40 8.77 -12.71
C ARG A 10 11.38 9.87 -12.47
N GLU A 11 10.10 9.58 -12.70
CA GLU A 11 9.03 10.56 -12.54
C GLU A 11 8.79 10.91 -11.08
N ALA A 12 8.87 9.96 -10.15
CA ALA A 12 8.81 10.24 -8.71
C ALA A 12 9.94 11.21 -8.30
N ARG A 13 11.19 10.94 -8.71
CA ARG A 13 12.32 11.84 -8.43
C ARG A 13 12.17 13.22 -9.03
N ARG A 14 11.59 13.33 -10.23
CA ARG A 14 11.28 14.62 -10.86
C ARG A 14 10.18 15.38 -10.11
N ALA A 15 9.16 14.70 -9.61
CA ALA A 15 8.08 15.33 -8.86
C ALA A 15 8.54 16.03 -7.57
N ALA A 16 9.75 15.75 -7.08
CA ALA A 16 10.37 16.43 -5.94
C ALA A 16 10.39 17.96 -6.09
N VAL A 17 10.52 18.47 -7.32
CA VAL A 17 10.57 19.92 -7.57
C VAL A 17 9.18 20.57 -7.57
N LEU A 18 8.11 19.77 -7.59
CA LEU A 18 6.71 20.22 -7.67
C LEU A 18 5.94 20.00 -6.37
N GLU A 19 6.50 19.25 -5.42
CA GLU A 19 5.82 18.89 -4.18
C GLU A 19 5.89 20.07 -3.19
N THR A 20 4.92 20.97 -3.27
CA THR A 20 4.76 22.13 -2.37
C THR A 20 3.94 21.83 -1.12
N ALA A 21 3.29 20.66 -1.06
CA ALA A 21 2.46 20.20 0.03
C ALA A 21 3.15 19.07 0.82
N PRO A 22 2.91 18.93 2.13
CA PRO A 22 3.57 17.95 3.01
C PRO A 22 3.11 16.48 2.80
N LEU A 23 2.53 16.15 1.64
CA LEU A 23 2.12 14.79 1.34
C LEU A 23 3.35 14.00 0.87
N PRO A 24 3.76 12.92 1.54
CA PRO A 24 4.96 12.14 1.18
C PRO A 24 4.70 11.22 -0.04
N LEU A 25 3.98 11.71 -1.06
CA LEU A 25 3.59 10.92 -2.23
C LEU A 25 4.83 10.58 -3.07
N ARG A 26 5.72 11.54 -3.26
CA ARG A 26 7.01 11.27 -3.92
C ARG A 26 7.75 10.13 -3.24
N ILE A 27 7.99 10.24 -1.94
CA ILE A 27 8.80 9.27 -1.19
C ILE A 27 8.17 7.88 -1.28
N ARG A 28 6.84 7.80 -1.17
CA ARG A 28 6.10 6.55 -1.35
C ARG A 28 6.36 5.94 -2.73
N PHE A 29 6.15 6.70 -3.80
CA PHE A 29 6.29 6.16 -5.16
C PHE A 29 7.75 5.84 -5.52
N GLU A 30 8.70 6.66 -5.06
CA GLU A 30 10.13 6.39 -5.20
C GLU A 30 10.54 5.09 -4.51
N GLY A 31 10.16 4.92 -3.23
CA GLY A 31 10.48 3.71 -2.48
C GLY A 31 9.79 2.45 -3.05
N LEU A 32 8.52 2.53 -3.48
CA LEU A 32 7.84 1.42 -4.14
C LEU A 32 8.50 1.05 -5.48
N ALA A 33 8.96 2.04 -6.25
CA ALA A 33 9.67 1.78 -7.49
C ALA A 33 11.04 1.11 -7.24
N LEU A 34 11.79 1.59 -6.24
CA LEU A 34 13.06 0.97 -5.82
C LEU A 34 12.86 -0.47 -5.35
N LEU A 35 11.84 -0.72 -4.53
CA LEU A 35 11.46 -2.06 -4.08
C LEU A 35 11.18 -2.99 -5.28
N LEU A 36 10.35 -2.54 -6.22
CA LEU A 36 9.94 -3.32 -7.39
C LEU A 36 11.06 -3.49 -8.44
N LEU A 37 12.10 -2.67 -8.39
CA LEU A 37 13.32 -2.81 -9.18
C LEU A 37 14.38 -3.70 -8.48
N GLY A 38 14.07 -4.28 -7.32
CA GLY A 38 15.03 -5.10 -6.57
C GLY A 38 16.16 -4.28 -5.93
N ARG A 39 15.90 -3.01 -5.60
CA ARG A 39 16.86 -2.07 -4.98
C ARG A 39 16.43 -1.68 -3.55
N PRO A 40 16.18 -2.65 -2.65
CA PRO A 40 15.67 -2.36 -1.31
C PRO A 40 16.70 -1.63 -0.42
N GLY A 41 18.00 -1.78 -0.67
CA GLY A 41 19.03 -1.02 0.04
C GLY A 41 18.89 0.48 -0.21
N GLU A 42 18.67 0.89 -1.46
CA GLU A 42 18.40 2.30 -1.79
C GLU A 42 17.06 2.78 -1.24
N CYS A 43 16.03 1.93 -1.26
CA CYS A 43 14.75 2.25 -0.60
C CYS A 43 14.94 2.66 0.87
N LEU A 44 15.81 1.97 1.61
CA LEU A 44 16.08 2.27 3.02
C LEU A 44 16.93 3.53 3.24
N THR A 45 17.47 4.16 2.19
CA THR A 45 18.14 5.47 2.30
C THR A 45 17.16 6.64 2.29
N LEU A 46 15.90 6.40 1.93
CA LEU A 46 14.84 7.42 1.93
C LEU A 46 14.34 7.70 3.36
N ASP A 47 13.85 8.93 3.60
CA ASP A 47 13.11 9.24 4.83
C ASP A 47 11.70 8.62 4.78
N LEU A 48 11.61 7.38 5.27
CA LEU A 48 10.36 6.61 5.31
C LEU A 48 9.59 6.80 6.64
N ALA A 49 9.81 7.88 7.39
CA ALA A 49 9.14 8.11 8.68
C ALA A 49 7.61 7.96 8.58
N GLY A 50 6.99 8.56 7.56
CA GLY A 50 5.56 8.45 7.27
C GLY A 50 5.15 7.25 6.39
N GLN A 51 6.09 6.37 6.03
CA GLN A 51 5.88 5.21 5.14
C GLN A 51 6.43 3.93 5.79
N GLN A 52 6.20 3.73 7.10
CA GLN A 52 6.75 2.60 7.85
C GLN A 52 6.43 1.21 7.25
N PRO A 53 5.22 0.91 6.73
CA PRO A 53 4.99 -0.38 6.06
C PRO A 53 5.84 -0.56 4.79
N LEU A 54 6.16 0.51 4.07
CA LEU A 54 7.09 0.45 2.93
C LEU A 54 8.52 0.17 3.40
N LYS A 55 8.95 0.79 4.49
CA LYS A 55 10.23 0.45 5.15
C LYS A 55 10.26 -1.04 5.50
N ALA A 56 9.18 -1.58 6.08
CA ALA A 56 9.06 -3.00 6.39
C ALA A 56 9.16 -3.89 5.14
N MET A 57 8.50 -3.54 4.02
CA MET A 57 8.65 -4.29 2.76
C MET A 57 10.09 -4.30 2.22
N CYS A 58 10.81 -3.18 2.33
CA CYS A 58 12.21 -3.11 1.93
C CYS A 58 13.12 -3.92 2.87
N LEU A 59 12.84 -3.94 4.18
CA LEU A 59 13.52 -4.81 5.15
C LEU A 59 13.28 -6.30 4.88
N GLU A 60 12.03 -6.70 4.60
CA GLU A 60 11.65 -8.06 4.21
C GLU A 60 12.47 -8.54 3.00
N THR A 61 12.61 -7.69 1.98
CA THR A 61 13.35 -8.01 0.76
C THR A 61 14.86 -8.19 1.02
N LEU A 62 15.38 -7.59 2.08
CA LEU A 62 16.77 -7.76 2.54
C LEU A 62 16.95 -8.90 3.55
N GLY A 63 15.91 -9.68 3.85
CA GLY A 63 15.96 -10.75 4.85
C GLY A 63 15.90 -10.30 6.31
N ARG A 64 15.60 -9.02 6.57
CA ARG A 64 15.50 -8.43 7.92
C ARG A 64 14.10 -8.60 8.51
N HIS A 65 13.59 -9.84 8.48
CA HIS A 65 12.20 -10.18 8.81
C HIS A 65 11.76 -9.73 10.21
N ARG A 66 12.61 -9.90 11.23
CA ARG A 66 12.26 -9.52 12.61
C ARG A 66 12.02 -8.02 12.78
N GLU A 67 12.83 -7.20 12.12
CA GLU A 67 12.65 -5.74 12.15
C GLU A 67 11.38 -5.32 11.40
N ALA A 68 11.13 -5.93 10.23
CA ALA A 68 9.91 -5.67 9.47
C ALA A 68 8.65 -6.03 10.27
N ALA A 69 8.64 -7.21 10.90
CA ALA A 69 7.55 -7.66 11.77
C ALA A 69 7.32 -6.70 12.95
N THR A 70 8.39 -6.28 13.63
CA THR A 70 8.30 -5.33 14.76
C THR A 70 7.62 -4.02 14.35
N ILE A 71 7.98 -3.48 13.18
CA ILE A 71 7.36 -2.26 12.65
C ILE A 71 5.87 -2.48 12.40
N VAL A 72 5.51 -3.56 11.69
CA VAL A 72 4.13 -3.82 11.30
C VAL A 72 3.24 -4.15 12.50
N ASP A 73 3.73 -4.92 13.47
CA ASP A 73 3.01 -5.23 14.70
C ASP A 73 2.74 -3.98 15.54
N SER A 74 3.73 -3.09 15.64
CA SER A 74 3.59 -1.81 16.34
C SER A 74 2.51 -0.93 15.68
N LEU A 75 2.53 -0.82 14.34
CA LEU A 75 1.52 -0.05 13.60
C LEU A 75 0.12 -0.67 13.72
N ALA A 76 0.04 -2.00 13.65
CA ALA A 76 -1.21 -2.72 13.81
C ALA A 76 -1.83 -2.52 15.20
N ALA A 77 -1.00 -2.52 16.25
CA ALA A 77 -1.41 -2.24 17.62
C ALA A 77 -1.87 -0.79 17.79
N ALA A 78 -1.11 0.18 17.26
CA ALA A 78 -1.47 1.60 17.30
C ALA A 78 -2.80 1.90 16.59
N PHE A 79 -3.05 1.27 15.42
CA PHE A 79 -4.32 1.39 14.72
C PHE A 79 -5.49 0.83 15.56
N ARG A 80 -5.31 -0.34 16.19
CA ARG A 80 -6.34 -0.95 17.04
C ARG A 80 -6.65 -0.14 18.30
N ALA A 81 -5.67 0.58 18.82
CA ALA A 81 -5.86 1.46 19.96
C ALA A 81 -6.58 2.78 19.59
N ASP A 82 -7.02 2.98 18.34
CA ASP A 82 -7.61 4.22 17.81
C ASP A 82 -6.66 5.43 17.83
N HIS A 83 -5.35 5.18 17.85
CA HIS A 83 -4.31 6.21 17.92
C HIS A 83 -3.73 6.58 16.54
N SER A 84 -4.39 6.30 15.40
CA SER A 84 -3.69 6.40 14.10
C SER A 84 -4.46 6.97 12.91
N ASN A 85 -3.68 7.63 12.05
CA ASN A 85 -4.02 8.29 10.79
C ASN A 85 -4.71 7.39 9.75
N TRP A 86 -5.52 8.04 8.91
CA TRP A 86 -6.29 7.47 7.78
C TRP A 86 -5.47 6.67 6.73
N THR A 87 -4.14 6.79 6.70
CA THR A 87 -3.27 6.17 5.68
C THR A 87 -2.66 4.82 6.07
N THR A 88 -2.87 4.36 7.31
CA THR A 88 -2.24 3.13 7.85
C THR A 88 -2.81 1.82 7.27
N PRO A 89 -4.14 1.64 7.09
CA PRO A 89 -4.69 0.35 6.67
C PRO A 89 -4.30 -0.10 5.26
N GLU A 90 -4.30 0.82 4.29
CA GLU A 90 -3.94 0.50 2.91
C GLU A 90 -2.49 0.00 2.81
N LEU A 91 -1.56 0.69 3.48
CA LEU A 91 -0.15 0.33 3.46
C LEU A 91 0.14 -0.97 4.21
N LEU A 92 -0.60 -1.27 5.28
CA LEU A 92 -0.54 -2.58 5.94
C LEU A 92 -1.05 -3.69 5.02
N GLY A 93 -2.16 -3.46 4.31
CA GLY A 93 -2.67 -4.39 3.30
C GLY A 93 -1.66 -4.68 2.19
N LEU A 94 -0.91 -3.66 1.75
CA LEU A 94 0.19 -3.80 0.79
C LEU A 94 1.37 -4.60 1.34
N TYR A 95 1.75 -4.39 2.60
CA TYR A 95 2.81 -5.16 3.24
C TYR A 95 2.46 -6.66 3.26
N TYR A 96 1.25 -7.01 3.70
CA TYR A 96 0.83 -8.41 3.75
C TYR A 96 0.70 -9.04 2.35
N ALA A 97 0.21 -8.28 1.35
CA ALA A 97 0.24 -8.72 -0.04
C ALA A 97 1.68 -8.96 -0.53
N TRP A 98 2.62 -8.09 -0.14
CA TRP A 98 4.03 -8.20 -0.52
C TRP A 98 4.66 -9.47 0.05
N ILE A 99 4.36 -9.86 1.29
CA ILE A 99 4.91 -11.09 1.88
C ILE A 99 4.13 -12.35 1.51
N GLY A 100 2.98 -12.22 0.85
CA GLY A 100 2.15 -13.36 0.40
C GLY A 100 1.05 -13.77 1.38
N ASP A 101 0.80 -13.00 2.43
CA ASP A 101 -0.29 -13.27 3.39
C ASP A 101 -1.62 -12.72 2.85
N VAL A 102 -2.39 -13.61 2.23
CA VAL A 102 -3.69 -13.30 1.62
C VAL A 102 -4.70 -12.84 2.65
N GLU A 103 -4.78 -13.51 3.80
CA GLU A 103 -5.81 -13.26 4.80
C GLU A 103 -5.57 -11.92 5.46
N ALA A 104 -4.36 -11.68 5.97
CA ALA A 104 -4.03 -10.42 6.61
C ALA A 104 -4.12 -9.25 5.63
N SER A 105 -3.73 -9.46 4.36
CA SER A 105 -3.86 -8.42 3.33
C SER A 105 -5.31 -7.98 3.14
N LEU A 106 -6.24 -8.93 2.98
CA LEU A 106 -7.66 -8.63 2.83
C LEU A 106 -8.25 -7.98 4.09
N GLN A 107 -7.91 -8.48 5.29
CA GLN A 107 -8.39 -7.91 6.55
C GLN A 107 -7.99 -6.42 6.69
N TRP A 108 -6.80 -6.04 6.23
CA TRP A 108 -6.37 -4.64 6.26
C TRP A 108 -7.02 -3.78 5.17
N PHE A 109 -7.21 -4.32 3.98
CA PHE A 109 -7.96 -3.63 2.94
C PHE A 109 -9.44 -3.45 3.28
N GLU A 110 -10.04 -4.35 4.06
CA GLU A 110 -11.40 -4.20 4.57
C GLU A 110 -11.58 -3.02 5.51
N LYS A 111 -10.54 -2.70 6.29
CA LYS A 111 -10.48 -1.54 7.20
C LYS A 111 -10.16 -0.24 6.47
N GLY A 112 -9.53 -0.31 5.31
CA GLY A 112 -9.27 0.82 4.43
C GLY A 112 -10.47 1.19 3.55
N TYR A 113 -10.46 2.39 2.99
CA TYR A 113 -11.54 2.86 2.13
C TYR A 113 -11.41 2.41 0.67
N ARG A 114 -10.19 2.18 0.15
CA ARG A 114 -9.98 1.90 -1.27
C ARG A 114 -8.78 0.98 -1.53
N VAL A 115 -9.03 -0.07 -2.31
CA VAL A 115 -7.98 -0.74 -3.09
C VAL A 115 -8.14 -0.26 -4.53
N GLN A 116 -7.11 0.41 -5.07
CA GLN A 116 -7.18 0.86 -6.45
C GLN A 116 -6.97 -0.35 -7.39
N PRO A 117 -7.89 -0.65 -8.34
CA PRO A 117 -7.76 -1.82 -9.21
C PRO A 117 -6.45 -1.86 -10.01
N ARG A 118 -5.91 -0.69 -10.37
CA ARG A 118 -4.61 -0.58 -11.04
C ARG A 118 -3.43 -0.97 -10.15
N LEU A 119 -3.54 -0.73 -8.84
CA LEU A 119 -2.50 -1.07 -7.87
C LEU A 119 -2.37 -2.59 -7.70
N VAL A 120 -3.49 -3.33 -7.72
CA VAL A 120 -3.52 -4.82 -7.67
C VAL A 120 -2.80 -5.46 -8.88
N ARG A 121 -2.69 -4.74 -10.00
CA ARG A 121 -1.95 -5.18 -11.20
C ARG A 121 -0.45 -4.89 -11.14
N SER A 122 0.04 -4.23 -10.08
CA SER A 122 1.47 -3.97 -9.86
C SER A 122 2.19 -5.18 -9.25
N GLY A 123 3.52 -5.23 -9.37
CA GLY A 123 4.34 -6.31 -8.82
C GLY A 123 4.22 -6.49 -7.30
N LEU A 124 3.63 -5.54 -6.58
CA LEU A 124 3.39 -5.63 -5.13
C LEU A 124 2.49 -6.81 -4.75
N PHE A 125 1.63 -7.26 -5.69
CA PHE A 125 0.64 -8.30 -5.46
C PHE A 125 1.01 -9.63 -6.10
N ASP A 126 2.19 -9.77 -6.68
CA ASP A 126 2.53 -10.97 -7.45
C ASP A 126 2.43 -12.26 -6.63
N ARG A 127 2.68 -12.20 -5.33
CA ARG A 127 2.59 -13.33 -4.41
C ARG A 127 1.16 -13.73 -4.07
N VAL A 128 0.19 -12.82 -4.18
CA VAL A 128 -1.22 -13.06 -3.79
C VAL A 128 -2.21 -13.02 -4.95
N ARG A 129 -1.84 -12.42 -6.10
CA ARG A 129 -2.77 -12.09 -7.20
C ARG A 129 -3.52 -13.31 -7.75
N ASN A 130 -2.88 -14.47 -7.77
CA ASN A 130 -3.45 -15.69 -8.34
C ASN A 130 -4.16 -16.57 -7.29
N ASP A 131 -4.17 -16.18 -6.01
CA ASP A 131 -4.95 -16.86 -4.98
C ASP A 131 -6.45 -16.54 -5.18
N ALA A 132 -7.28 -17.57 -5.30
CA ALA A 132 -8.71 -17.43 -5.55
C ALA A 132 -9.43 -16.67 -4.42
N ARG A 133 -8.99 -16.82 -3.16
CA ARG A 133 -9.54 -16.09 -2.01
C ARG A 133 -9.20 -14.61 -2.11
N PHE A 134 -7.98 -14.30 -2.53
CA PHE A 134 -7.54 -12.92 -2.75
C PHE A 134 -8.38 -12.25 -3.84
N GLN A 135 -8.56 -12.90 -5.00
CA GLN A 135 -9.38 -12.40 -6.11
C GLN A 135 -10.82 -12.13 -5.67
N ALA A 136 -11.47 -13.13 -5.09
CA ALA A 136 -12.83 -13.01 -4.60
C ALA A 136 -12.96 -11.93 -3.50
N GLY A 137 -11.95 -11.78 -2.64
CA GLY A 137 -11.90 -10.73 -1.62
C GLY A 137 -11.84 -9.33 -2.21
N ILE A 138 -10.96 -9.08 -3.19
CA ILE A 138 -10.86 -7.80 -3.88
C ILE A 138 -12.13 -7.46 -4.66
N GLU A 139 -12.77 -8.45 -5.29
CA GLU A 139 -14.06 -8.26 -5.98
C GLU A 139 -15.15 -7.83 -5.00
N ARG A 140 -15.31 -8.53 -3.87
CA ARG A 140 -16.27 -8.15 -2.81
C ARG A 140 -16.02 -6.76 -2.27
N LEU A 141 -14.75 -6.40 -2.02
CA LEU A 141 -14.36 -5.07 -1.56
C LEU A 141 -14.70 -3.99 -2.58
N THR A 142 -14.44 -4.24 -3.86
CA THR A 142 -14.73 -3.31 -4.94
C THR A 142 -16.23 -3.06 -5.05
N GLU A 143 -17.03 -4.12 -5.03
CA GLU A 143 -18.49 -4.04 -5.11
C GLU A 143 -19.09 -3.30 -3.90
N ARG A 144 -18.63 -3.63 -2.68
CA ARG A 144 -19.03 -2.92 -1.46
C ARG A 144 -18.72 -1.42 -1.54
N ASN A 145 -17.55 -1.05 -2.05
CA ASN A 145 -17.16 0.35 -2.19
C ASN A 145 -17.96 1.08 -3.26
N ARG A 146 -18.32 0.39 -4.36
CA ARG A 146 -19.23 0.92 -5.39
C ARG A 146 -20.60 1.21 -4.81
N ALA A 147 -21.22 0.24 -4.13
CA ALA A 147 -22.53 0.41 -3.51
C ALA A 147 -22.56 1.56 -2.48
N ARG A 148 -21.51 1.70 -1.66
CA ARG A 148 -21.36 2.83 -0.72
C ARG A 148 -21.28 4.19 -1.42
N LEU A 149 -20.53 4.27 -2.52
CA LEU A 149 -20.44 5.50 -3.31
C LEU A 149 -21.78 5.86 -3.95
N GLU A 150 -22.50 4.88 -4.51
CA GLU A 150 -23.82 5.09 -5.10
C GLU A 150 -24.83 5.60 -4.07
N ALA A 151 -24.85 5.00 -2.88
CA ALA A 151 -25.69 5.45 -1.77
C ALA A 151 -25.36 6.89 -1.33
N ALA A 152 -24.07 7.23 -1.21
CA ALA A 152 -23.64 8.58 -0.84
C ALA A 152 -24.04 9.62 -1.89
N ILE A 153 -23.93 9.29 -3.19
CA ILE A 153 -24.38 10.17 -4.29
C ILE A 153 -25.89 10.38 -4.25
N ALA A 154 -26.67 9.33 -4.01
CA ALA A 154 -28.12 9.43 -3.92
C ALA A 154 -28.55 10.32 -2.74
N GLN A 155 -27.92 10.16 -1.58
CA GLN A 155 -28.16 11.00 -0.40
C GLN A 155 -27.83 12.47 -0.68
N ALA A 156 -26.68 12.75 -1.31
CA ALA A 156 -26.27 14.12 -1.64
C ALA A 156 -27.19 14.80 -2.67
N ARG A 157 -27.88 14.04 -3.53
CA ARG A 157 -28.85 14.56 -4.51
C ARG A 157 -30.25 14.78 -3.94
N ALA A 158 -30.56 14.19 -2.78
CA ALA A 158 -31.84 14.33 -2.10
C ALA A 158 -31.86 15.49 -1.08
N GLN A 159 -30.71 16.15 -0.88
CA GLN A 159 -30.53 17.38 -0.10
C GLN A 159 -30.53 18.59 -1.04
#